data_AF-A0A947S3M0-F1
#
_entry.id   AF-A0A947S3M0-F1
#
_cell.length_a   1.000
_cell.length_b   1.000
_cell.length_c   1.000
_cell.angle_alpha   90.00
_cell.angle_beta   90.00
_cell.angle_gamma   90.00
#
_symmetry.space_group_name_H-M   'P 1'
#
loop_
_entity.id
_entity.type
_entity.pdbx_description
1 polymer ?
#
loop_
_entity_poly.entity_id
_entity_poly.type
_entity_poly.pdbx_seq_one_letter_code
_entity_poly.pdbx_strand_id
1 'polypeptide(L)'
;MAVDREKLIKTKEESRKFYSEISEVYCAYLKEKVHFNDKGFNHILNRTWNRGRSDIEQYARLRLLPKVVEIIRKSTTLQEYDERKMMVRQKINSRWEKRLKSVNYFVFVSLYPDAGVRIKV
;
A
#
# COMPACT_ATOMS: atom_id res chain seq x y z
N MET A 1 -20.20 12.68 -0.84
CA MET A 1 -20.45 11.24 -1.04
C MET A 1 -20.11 10.51 0.25
N ALA A 2 -21.06 9.81 0.86
CA ALA A 2 -20.80 8.90 1.97
C ALA A 2 -20.64 7.48 1.39
N VAL A 3 -19.67 6.71 1.88
CA VAL A 3 -19.58 5.28 1.56
C VAL A 3 -20.41 4.55 2.60
N ASP A 4 -21.32 3.69 2.13
CA ASP A 4 -22.09 2.82 3.01
C ASP A 4 -21.16 1.93 3.86
N ARG A 5 -21.48 1.80 5.14
CA ARG A 5 -20.62 1.14 6.12
C ARG A 5 -20.51 -0.35 5.88
N GLU A 6 -21.61 -1.01 5.52
CA GLU A 6 -21.60 -2.44 5.18
C GLU A 6 -20.75 -2.70 3.95
N LYS A 7 -20.90 -1.85 2.92
CA LYS A 7 -20.07 -1.91 1.71
C LYS A 7 -18.58 -1.76 2.01
N LEU A 8 -18.19 -0.87 2.93
CA LEU A 8 -16.80 -0.71 3.34
C LEU A 8 -16.28 -1.95 4.09
N ILE A 9 -17.07 -2.50 5.01
CA ILE A 9 -16.69 -3.71 5.76
C ILE A 9 -16.44 -4.86 4.80
N LYS A 10 -17.37 -5.12 3.88
CA LYS A 10 -17.22 -6.15 2.85
C LYS A 10 -15.97 -5.94 2.00
N THR A 11 -15.74 -4.70 1.55
CA THR A 11 -14.54 -4.36 0.76
C THR A 11 -13.25 -4.61 1.54
N LYS A 12 -13.23 -4.32 2.84
CA LYS A 12 -12.07 -4.59 3.71
C LYS A 12 -11.78 -6.08 3.82
N GLU A 13 -12.81 -6.90 4.02
CA GLU A 13 -12.67 -8.35 4.13
C GLU A 13 -12.15 -8.97 2.83
N GLU A 14 -12.77 -8.63 1.70
CA GLU A 14 -12.36 -9.08 0.37
C GLU A 14 -10.92 -8.66 0.06
N SER A 15 -10.60 -7.38 0.32
CA SER A 15 -9.25 -6.85 0.09
C SER A 15 -8.21 -7.48 1.01
N ARG A 16 -8.57 -7.80 2.26
CA ARG A 16 -7.65 -8.48 3.18
C ARG A 16 -7.35 -9.89 2.72
N LYS A 17 -8.37 -10.65 2.28
CA LYS A 17 -8.17 -11.99 1.70
C LYS A 17 -7.26 -11.92 0.48
N PHE A 18 -7.58 -11.06 -0.48
CA PHE A 18 -6.77 -10.85 -1.68
C PHE A 18 -5.31 -10.46 -1.36
N TYR A 19 -5.11 -9.49 -0.46
CA TYR A 19 -3.78 -9.03 -0.06
C TYR A 19 -2.95 -10.13 0.62
N SER A 20 -3.59 -10.96 1.45
CA SER A 20 -2.94 -12.09 2.11
C SER A 20 -2.65 -13.26 1.16
N GLU A 21 -3.52 -13.54 0.19
CA GLU A 21 -3.34 -14.58 -0.83
C GLU A 21 -2.17 -14.27 -1.76
N ILE A 22 -1.96 -13.01 -2.11
CA ILE A 22 -0.82 -12.59 -2.95
C ILE A 22 0.50 -12.91 -2.26
N SER A 23 0.63 -12.58 -0.97
CA SER A 23 1.85 -12.68 -0.14
C SER A 23 3.03 -11.83 -0.64
N GLU A 24 3.47 -12.02 -1.88
CA GLU A 24 4.58 -11.32 -2.52
C GLU A 24 4.40 -11.26 -4.03
N VAL A 25 4.97 -10.23 -4.66
CA VAL A 25 5.09 -10.17 -6.13
C VAL A 25 6.47 -9.73 -6.57
N TYR A 26 6.95 -10.27 -7.68
CA TYR A 26 8.18 -9.80 -8.29
C TYR A 26 7.97 -8.42 -8.93
N CYS A 27 8.84 -7.46 -8.62
CA CYS A 27 8.87 -6.14 -9.23
C CYS A 27 9.98 -6.05 -10.28
N ALA A 28 9.63 -5.77 -11.53
CA ALA A 28 10.58 -5.73 -12.63
C ALA A 28 11.64 -4.62 -12.48
N TYR A 29 11.27 -3.46 -11.94
CA TYR A 29 12.22 -2.37 -11.67
C TYR A 29 13.22 -2.73 -10.57
N LEU A 30 12.74 -3.20 -9.41
CA LEU A 30 13.60 -3.51 -8.26
C LEU A 30 14.40 -4.81 -8.45
N LYS A 31 13.99 -5.65 -9.40
CA LYS A 31 14.50 -7.01 -9.60
C LYS A 31 14.41 -7.88 -8.35
N GLU A 32 13.44 -7.59 -7.49
CA GLU A 32 13.23 -8.22 -6.19
C GLU A 32 11.74 -8.48 -5.94
N LYS A 33 11.45 -9.32 -4.95
CA LYS A 33 10.09 -9.58 -4.47
C LYS A 33 9.64 -8.50 -3.49
N VAL A 34 8.48 -7.91 -3.75
CA VAL A 34 7.80 -6.97 -2.86
C VAL A 34 6.78 -7.75 -2.03
N HIS A 35 6.97 -7.72 -0.71
CA HIS A 35 6.12 -8.45 0.23
C HIS A 35 4.90 -7.64 0.69
N PHE A 36 3.73 -8.26 0.59
CA PHE A 36 2.45 -7.74 1.04
C PHE A 36 2.18 -8.21 2.47
N ASN A 37 2.74 -7.49 3.45
CA ASN A 37 2.60 -7.81 4.87
C ASN A 37 1.53 -6.95 5.59
N ASP A 38 1.22 -7.32 6.83
CA ASP A 38 0.25 -6.62 7.68
C ASP A 38 0.57 -5.14 7.91
N LYS A 39 1.85 -4.76 7.91
CA LYS A 39 2.24 -3.34 8.03
C LYS A 39 1.84 -2.57 6.77
N GLY A 40 2.06 -3.14 5.59
CA GLY A 40 1.62 -2.56 4.33
C GLY A 40 0.10 -2.44 4.24
N PHE A 41 -0.65 -3.47 4.62
CA PHE A 41 -2.12 -3.39 4.63
C PHE A 41 -2.63 -2.32 5.61
N ASN A 42 -2.06 -2.25 6.81
CA ASN A 42 -2.36 -1.19 7.76
C ASN A 42 -2.00 0.20 7.23
N HIS A 43 -0.96 0.31 6.40
CA HIS A 43 -0.59 1.56 5.74
C HIS A 43 -1.57 1.98 4.65
N ILE A 44 -2.43 1.07 4.14
CA ILE A 44 -3.55 1.41 3.24
C ILE A 44 -4.72 2.00 4.04
N LEU A 45 -4.97 1.47 5.24
CA LEU A 45 -6.08 1.91 6.10
C LEU A 45 -5.76 3.17 6.91
N ASN A 46 -4.51 3.34 7.33
CA ASN A 46 -4.07 4.40 8.25
C ASN A 46 -3.01 5.30 7.63
N ARG A 47 -3.14 6.63 7.80
CA ARG A 47 -2.13 7.60 7.35
C ARG A 47 -0.88 7.53 8.22
N THR A 48 -1.07 7.43 9.53
CA THR A 48 -0.01 7.35 10.53
C THR A 48 -0.42 6.41 11.65
N TRP A 49 0.50 6.18 12.59
CA TRP A 49 0.18 5.52 13.85
C TRP A 49 -1.04 6.19 14.51
N ASN A 50 -2.07 5.39 14.85
CA ASN A 50 -3.34 5.83 15.44
C ASN A 50 -4.15 6.87 14.65
N ARG A 51 -3.88 7.06 13.34
CA ARG A 51 -4.68 7.95 12.50
C ARG A 51 -5.19 7.22 11.26
N GLY A 52 -6.44 6.79 11.34
CA GLY A 52 -7.17 6.20 10.22
C GLY A 52 -7.35 7.18 9.07
N ARG A 53 -7.42 6.66 7.85
CA ARG A 53 -7.96 7.40 6.70
C ARG A 53 -9.47 7.49 6.80
N SER A 54 -10.08 8.45 6.09
CA SER A 54 -11.54 8.49 5.98
C SER A 54 -12.09 7.23 5.29
N ASP A 55 -13.37 6.91 5.51
CA ASP A 55 -14.01 5.73 4.90
C ASP A 55 -13.96 5.74 3.38
N ILE A 56 -14.14 6.92 2.77
CA ILE A 56 -14.05 7.13 1.32
C ILE A 56 -12.64 6.81 0.82
N GLU A 57 -11.63 7.30 1.53
CA GLU A 57 -10.22 7.08 1.19
C GLU A 57 -9.80 5.62 1.35
N GLN A 58 -10.29 4.94 2.39
CA GLN A 58 -10.04 3.51 2.58
C GLN A 58 -10.70 2.72 1.45
N TYR A 59 -11.97 2.96 1.19
CA TYR A 59 -12.72 2.30 0.13
C TYR A 59 -12.04 2.45 -1.24
N ALA A 60 -11.66 3.68 -1.62
CA ALA A 60 -11.01 3.95 -2.90
C ALA A 60 -9.67 3.19 -3.03
N ARG A 61 -8.80 3.24 -2.00
CA ARG A 61 -7.50 2.56 -2.05
C ARG A 61 -7.64 1.04 -2.08
N LEU A 62 -8.56 0.49 -1.29
CA LEU A 62 -8.80 -0.95 -1.25
C LEU A 62 -9.31 -1.48 -2.60
N ARG A 63 -10.21 -0.75 -3.28
CA ARG A 63 -10.68 -1.14 -4.61
C ARG A 63 -9.61 -1.12 -5.70
N LEU A 64 -8.58 -0.29 -5.52
CA LEU A 64 -7.47 -0.20 -6.48
C LEU A 64 -6.38 -1.25 -6.24
N LEU A 65 -6.43 -2.03 -5.15
CA LEU A 65 -5.42 -3.03 -4.81
C LEU A 65 -5.04 -3.97 -5.96
N PRO A 66 -5.99 -4.59 -6.70
CA PRO A 66 -5.63 -5.46 -7.82
C PRO A 66 -4.81 -4.74 -8.91
N LYS A 67 -5.14 -3.47 -9.17
CA LYS A 67 -4.41 -2.64 -10.13
C LYS A 67 -3.05 -2.19 -9.61
N VAL A 68 -2.94 -1.90 -8.32
CA VAL A 68 -1.66 -1.60 -7.66
C VAL A 68 -0.69 -2.77 -7.82
N VAL A 69 -1.16 -3.99 -7.59
CA VAL A 69 -0.35 -5.21 -7.74
C VAL A 69 0.10 -5.40 -9.20
N GLU A 70 -0.81 -5.18 -10.15
CA GLU A 70 -0.50 -5.22 -11.58
C GLU A 70 0.61 -4.20 -11.95
N ILE A 71 0.51 -2.97 -11.42
CA ILE A 71 1.50 -1.91 -11.64
C ILE A 71 2.87 -2.33 -11.09
N ILE A 72 2.95 -2.83 -9.85
CA ILE A 72 4.22 -3.26 -9.25
C ILE A 72 4.88 -4.37 -10.09
N ARG A 73 4.09 -5.33 -10.60
CA ARG A 73 4.59 -6.43 -11.44
C ARG A 73 5.15 -5.96 -12.78
N LYS A 74 4.45 -5.03 -13.44
CA LYS A 74 4.76 -4.61 -14.81
C LYS A 74 5.73 -3.43 -14.89
N SER A 75 5.83 -2.62 -13.82
CA SER A 75 6.61 -1.38 -13.87
C SER A 75 8.11 -1.67 -13.99
N THR A 76 8.68 -1.21 -15.10
CA THR A 76 10.12 -1.26 -15.39
C THR A 76 10.81 0.09 -15.17
N THR A 77 10.03 1.16 -14.98
CA THR A 77 10.53 2.52 -14.81
C THR A 77 9.96 3.12 -13.52
N LEU A 78 10.85 3.69 -12.72
CA LEU A 78 10.50 4.46 -11.54
C LEU A 78 10.20 5.91 -11.92
N GLN A 79 9.11 6.47 -11.41
CA GLN A 79 8.73 7.85 -11.70
C GLN A 79 9.23 8.82 -10.62
N GLU A 80 9.21 8.41 -9.35
CA GLU A 80 9.79 9.21 -8.26
C GLU A 80 10.53 8.31 -7.27
N TYR A 81 11.59 8.85 -6.68
CA TYR A 81 12.38 8.25 -5.62
C TYR A 81 12.53 9.25 -4.47
N ASP A 82 12.41 8.78 -3.25
CA ASP A 82 12.70 9.58 -2.06
C ASP A 82 13.33 8.72 -0.97
N GLU A 83 14.32 9.25 -0.26
CA GLU A 83 14.95 8.61 0.89
C GLU A 83 14.83 9.51 2.10
N ARG A 84 14.33 8.95 3.20
CA ARG A 84 14.16 9.68 4.47
C ARG A 84 14.72 8.93 5.65
N LYS A 85 15.43 9.64 6.52
CA LYS A 85 15.75 9.13 7.87
C LYS A 85 14.55 9.37 8.78
N MET A 86 13.90 8.30 9.21
CA MET A 86 12.67 8.38 10.00
C MET A 86 12.74 7.51 11.25
N MET A 87 12.06 7.95 12.32
CA MET A 87 11.87 7.15 13.53
C MET A 87 10.79 6.10 13.29
N VAL A 88 11.19 4.85 13.09
CA VAL A 88 10.27 3.72 12.83
C VAL A 88 10.05 2.93 14.10
N ARG A 89 8.78 2.64 14.41
CA ARG A 89 8.40 1.76 15.51
C ARG A 89 8.54 0.30 15.09
N GLN A 90 9.34 -0.48 15.82
CA GLN A 90 9.55 -1.90 15.56
C GLN A 90 9.42 -2.72 16.84
N LYS A 91 8.91 -3.94 16.70
CA LYS A 91 8.87 -4.92 17.79
C LYS A 91 10.15 -5.74 17.73
N ILE A 92 10.99 -5.64 18.75
CA ILE A 92 12.29 -6.32 18.88
C ILE A 92 12.35 -6.91 20.28
N ASN A 93 12.75 -8.18 20.42
CA ASN A 93 12.84 -8.85 21.72
C ASN A 93 11.57 -8.65 22.59
N SER A 94 10.40 -8.81 21.96
CA SER A 94 9.08 -8.58 22.56
C SER A 94 8.78 -7.16 23.07
N ARG A 95 9.67 -6.19 22.84
CA ARG A 95 9.50 -4.78 23.21
C ARG A 95 9.29 -3.90 21.98
N TRP A 96 8.54 -2.82 22.16
CA TRP A 96 8.33 -1.82 21.12
C TRP A 96 9.35 -0.70 21.28
N GLU A 97 10.22 -0.55 20.29
CA GLU A 97 11.24 0.49 20.26
C GLU A 97 11.04 1.41 19.05
N LYS A 98 11.43 2.68 19.19
CA LYS A 98 11.55 3.63 18.07
C LYS A 98 13.03 3.73 17.71
N ARG A 99 13.37 3.48 16.44
CA ARG A 99 14.76 3.60 15.96
C ARG A 99 14.80 4.42 14.68
N LEU A 100 15.87 5.19 14.53
CA LEU A 100 16.15 5.93 13.30
C LEU A 100 16.53 4.91 12.21
N LYS A 101 15.84 4.96 11.07
CA LYS A 101 16.15 4.15 9.89
C LYS A 101 16.04 4.98 8.62
N SER A 102 16.88 4.69 7.63
CA SER A 102 16.62 5.11 6.25
C SER A 102 15.43 4.32 5.70
N VAL A 103 14.46 5.05 5.14
CA VAL A 103 13.26 4.53 4.49
C VAL A 103 13.28 5.05 3.05
N ASN A 104 13.24 4.12 2.11
CA ASN A 104 13.20 4.41 0.68
C ASN A 104 11.76 4.32 0.17
N TYR A 105 11.33 5.33 -0.56
CA TYR A 105 10.04 5.39 -1.22
C TYR A 105 10.27 5.28 -2.73
N PHE A 106 9.66 4.27 -3.33
CA PHE A 106 9.66 4.04 -4.76
C PHE A 106 8.26 4.28 -5.28
N VAL A 107 8.11 5.25 -6.19
CA VAL A 107 6.82 5.61 -6.75
C VAL A 107 6.67 5.06 -8.15
N PHE A 108 5.60 4.30 -8.36
CA PHE A 108 5.19 3.86 -9.69
C PHE A 108 3.91 4.57 -10.13
N VAL A 109 3.86 5.01 -11.39
CA VAL A 109 2.67 5.65 -11.97
C VAL A 109 2.21 4.91 -13.20
N SER A 110 0.91 4.66 -13.29
CA SER A 110 0.26 4.11 -14.47
C SER A 110 -0.97 4.91 -14.87
N LEU A 111 -1.16 5.05 -16.18
CA LEU A 111 -2.26 5.77 -16.80
C LEU A 111 -3.27 4.76 -17.35
N TYR A 112 -4.54 4.98 -17.05
CA TYR A 112 -5.66 4.21 -17.60
C TYR A 112 -6.55 5.18 -18.38
N PRO A 113 -6.23 5.47 -19.66
CA PRO A 113 -6.92 6.48 -20.46
C PRO A 113 -8.42 6.18 -20.61
N ASP A 114 -8.78 4.91 -20.78
CA ASP A 114 -10.17 4.46 -20.93
C ASP A 114 -11.04 4.81 -19.72
N ALA A 115 -10.45 4.84 -18.54
CA ALA A 115 -11.11 5.23 -17.30
C ALA A 115 -10.88 6.70 -16.93
N GLY A 116 -9.99 7.41 -17.63
CA GLY A 116 -9.54 8.75 -17.26
C GLY A 116 -8.83 8.82 -15.91
N VAL A 117 -8.20 7.73 -15.45
CA VAL A 117 -7.60 7.64 -14.11
C VAL A 117 -6.09 7.47 -14.18
N ARG A 118 -5.37 8.25 -13.35
CA ARG A 118 -3.95 8.05 -13.04
C ARG A 118 -3.81 7.38 -11.68
N ILE A 119 -3.16 6.23 -11.63
CA ILE A 119 -2.87 5.52 -10.37
C ILE A 119 -1.40 5.72 -10.03
N LYS A 120 -1.15 6.15 -8.79
CA LYS A 120 0.19 6.27 -8.19
C LYS A 120 0.28 5.27 -7.05
N VAL A 121 1.31 4.42 -7.10
CA VAL A 121 1.65 3.40 -6.10
C VAL A 121 2.85 3.87 -5.32
#